data_AF-F8L8M9-F1
#
_entry.id   AF-F8L8M9-F1
#
_cell.length_a   1.000
_cell.length_b   1.000
_cell.length_c   1.000
_cell.angle_alpha   90.00
_cell.angle_beta   90.00
_cell.angle_gamma   90.00
#
_symmetry.space_group_name_H-M   'P 1'
#
loop_
_entity.id
_entity.type
_entity.pdbx_description
1 polymer ?
#
loop_
_entity_poly.entity_id
_entity_poly.type
_entity_poly.pdbx_seq_one_letter_code
_entity_poly.pdbx_strand_id
1 'polypeptide(L)'
;MSLVESYKDFFSGIDCKLDLLEISFETSDTQGHKSLCRYKDRVVVLSREFKELPKIDQIAYIAFELYNLTKGEEFEVLIQGSASVDDLVRAVERLEHGSALQTQELVKKHFGANVDYELKHVAPNFDSFYALEQLKGHSQWIAKKYRPHETFHGTIAETVAKMMPDEHDSLYSLLHAEHHDPGRFKKLYAALTSASKEDSSWANVYQCAQTIFSSSRALS
;
A
#
# COMPACT_ATOMS: atom_id res chain seq x y z
N MET A 1 11.64 -13.96 24.52
CA MET A 1 11.52 -14.52 23.17
C MET A 1 10.88 -13.47 22.30
N SER A 2 11.56 -13.04 21.23
CA SER A 2 11.03 -12.02 20.30
C SER A 2 9.89 -12.61 19.45
N LEU A 3 9.08 -11.76 18.82
CA LEU A 3 8.01 -12.22 17.93
C LEU A 3 8.60 -12.98 16.73
N VAL A 4 9.74 -12.53 16.18
CA VAL A 4 10.42 -13.23 15.09
C VAL A 4 10.99 -14.59 15.51
N GLU A 5 11.54 -14.71 16.73
CA GLU A 5 11.92 -16.03 17.26
C GLU A 5 10.71 -16.96 17.42
N SER A 6 9.58 -16.42 17.88
CA SER A 6 8.35 -17.18 18.11
C SER A 6 7.70 -17.68 16.81
N TYR A 7 8.02 -17.07 15.66
CA TYR A 7 7.46 -17.37 14.34
C TYR A 7 8.56 -17.65 13.29
N LYS A 8 9.73 -18.13 13.71
CA LYS A 8 10.87 -18.36 12.81
C LYS A 8 10.52 -19.30 11.64
N ASP A 9 9.73 -20.35 11.90
CA ASP A 9 9.28 -21.31 10.87
C ASP A 9 8.31 -20.68 9.87
N PHE A 10 7.53 -19.67 10.28
CA PHE A 10 6.68 -18.92 9.36
C PHE A 10 7.53 -18.03 8.44
N PHE A 11 8.51 -17.34 9.01
CA PHE A 11 9.38 -16.44 8.26
C PHE A 11 10.46 -17.14 7.43
N SER A 12 10.73 -18.44 7.65
CA SER A 12 11.72 -19.19 6.86
C SER A 12 11.34 -19.34 5.38
N GLY A 13 10.09 -19.05 5.01
CA GLY A 13 9.63 -18.97 3.62
C GLY A 13 10.02 -17.67 2.91
N ILE A 14 10.62 -16.70 3.61
CA ILE A 14 11.09 -15.44 3.06
C ILE A 14 12.60 -15.55 2.87
N ASP A 15 13.10 -15.27 1.67
CA ASP A 15 14.55 -15.23 1.37
C ASP A 15 15.20 -13.96 1.92
N CYS A 16 15.02 -13.74 3.22
CA CYS A 16 15.70 -12.72 3.99
C CYS A 16 16.60 -13.46 4.97
N LYS A 17 17.90 -13.11 5.01
CA LYS A 17 18.83 -13.61 6.03
C LYS A 17 18.36 -13.12 7.41
N LEU A 18 17.43 -13.85 8.03
CA LEU A 18 16.78 -13.48 9.30
C LEU A 18 17.79 -13.30 10.43
N ASP A 19 18.92 -14.01 10.38
CA ASP A 19 19.99 -13.93 11.36
C ASP A 19 20.78 -12.59 11.30
N LEU A 20 20.54 -11.76 10.27
CA LEU A 20 21.11 -10.42 10.11
C LEU A 20 20.07 -9.31 10.29
N LEU A 21 18.86 -9.65 10.71
CA LEU A 21 17.77 -8.72 10.89
C LEU A 21 17.78 -8.11 12.29
N GLU A 22 17.88 -6.79 12.38
CA GLU A 22 17.58 -6.08 13.62
C GLU A 22 16.12 -5.64 13.61
N ILE A 23 15.39 -5.94 14.68
CA ILE A 23 14.05 -5.39 14.91
C ILE A 23 14.17 -4.37 16.03
N SER A 24 14.00 -3.11 15.67
CA SER A 24 14.07 -2.00 16.62
C SER A 24 12.66 -1.49 16.91
N PHE A 25 12.36 -1.32 18.19
CA PHE A 25 11.22 -0.55 18.63
C PHE A 25 11.71 0.88 18.87
N GLU A 26 11.47 1.78 17.91
CA GLU A 26 11.80 3.18 18.14
C GLU A 26 10.71 3.89 18.96
N THR A 27 11.16 4.81 19.80
CA THR A 27 10.30 5.70 20.59
C THR A 27 9.91 6.97 19.85
N SER A 28 10.54 7.23 18.70
CA SER A 28 10.26 8.34 17.78
C SER A 28 9.24 7.95 16.73
N ASP A 29 8.44 8.94 16.33
CA ASP A 29 7.28 8.82 15.45
C ASP A 29 7.62 8.07 14.14
N THR A 30 6.96 6.94 13.91
CA THR A 30 6.93 6.23 12.62
C THR A 30 6.13 7.00 11.56
N GLN A 31 5.77 8.26 11.85
CA GLN A 31 5.03 9.18 11.00
C GLN A 31 3.69 8.61 10.58
N GLY A 32 3.03 7.90 11.52
CA GLY A 32 1.75 7.24 11.30
C GLY A 32 1.81 5.81 10.75
N HIS A 33 2.98 5.29 10.37
CA HIS A 33 3.13 3.90 9.91
C HIS A 33 3.20 2.90 11.08
N LYS A 34 2.59 1.71 10.94
CA LYS A 34 2.67 0.67 11.98
C LYS A 34 4.03 -0.02 12.04
N SER A 35 4.64 -0.23 10.87
CA SER A 35 5.99 -0.75 10.66
C SER A 35 6.67 0.03 9.54
N LEU A 36 8.01 0.01 9.53
CA LEU A 36 8.79 0.63 8.47
C LEU A 36 10.14 -0.05 8.32
N CYS A 37 10.57 -0.30 7.09
CA CYS A 37 11.90 -0.80 6.79
C CYS A 37 12.93 0.33 6.61
N ARG A 38 14.08 0.22 7.30
CA ARG A 38 15.31 0.96 6.96
C ARG A 38 16.22 0.06 6.15
N TYR A 39 16.13 0.18 4.83
CA TYR A 39 16.82 -0.68 3.86
C TYR A 39 18.33 -0.79 4.09
N LYS A 40 19.02 0.36 4.21
CA LYS A 40 20.48 0.45 4.36
C LYS A 40 21.01 -0.31 5.59
N ASP A 41 20.29 -0.19 6.70
CA ASP A 41 20.70 -0.76 7.99
C ASP A 41 20.08 -2.14 8.23
N ARG A 42 19.25 -2.61 7.29
CA ARG A 42 18.46 -3.85 7.37
C ARG A 42 17.64 -3.96 8.65
N VAL A 43 17.06 -2.84 9.08
CA VAL A 43 16.28 -2.76 10.32
C VAL A 43 14.79 -2.67 10.01
N VAL A 44 14.00 -3.51 10.67
CA VAL A 44 12.54 -3.30 10.74
C VAL A 44 12.24 -2.47 11.98
N VAL A 45 11.67 -1.29 11.76
CA VAL A 45 11.25 -0.36 12.80
C VAL A 45 9.77 -0.57 13.06
N LEU A 46 9.41 -0.80 14.33
CA LEU A 46 8.03 -1.01 14.74
C LEU A 46 7.55 0.17 15.59
N SER A 47 6.36 0.68 15.29
CA SER A 47 5.72 1.74 16.08
C SER A 47 5.37 1.28 17.50
N ARG A 48 5.08 2.22 18.41
CA ARG A 48 4.62 1.86 19.76
C ARG A 48 3.28 1.11 19.74
N GLU A 49 2.37 1.57 18.91
CA GLU A 49 1.02 1.01 18.73
C GLU A 49 1.04 -0.38 18.09
N PHE A 50 2.15 -0.77 17.45
CA PHE A 50 2.31 -2.08 16.84
C PHE A 50 2.00 -3.23 17.82
N LYS A 51 2.38 -3.08 19.10
CA LYS A 51 2.18 -4.11 20.12
C LYS A 51 0.71 -4.32 20.49
N GLU A 52 -0.14 -3.35 20.18
CA GLU A 52 -1.57 -3.37 20.47
C GLU A 52 -2.38 -4.04 19.34
N LEU A 53 -1.76 -4.24 18.17
CA LEU A 53 -2.39 -4.91 17.04
C LEU A 53 -2.66 -6.39 17.36
N PRO A 54 -3.69 -6.99 16.75
CA PRO A 54 -3.86 -8.44 16.76
C PRO A 54 -2.58 -9.15 16.27
N LYS A 55 -2.30 -10.33 16.84
CA LYS A 55 -1.06 -11.07 16.52
C LYS A 55 -0.88 -11.33 15.02
N ILE A 56 -1.97 -11.60 14.32
CA ILE A 56 -1.94 -11.86 12.88
C ILE A 56 -1.51 -10.63 12.08
N ASP A 57 -1.96 -9.44 12.48
CA ASP A 57 -1.54 -8.17 11.88
C ASP A 57 -0.07 -7.91 12.15
N GLN A 58 0.39 -8.14 13.38
CA GLN A 58 1.82 -8.03 13.71
C GLN A 58 2.69 -8.94 12.81
N ILE A 59 2.27 -10.20 12.63
CA ILE A 59 2.98 -11.14 11.76
C ILE A 59 2.96 -10.67 10.30
N ALA A 60 1.81 -10.22 9.81
CA ALA A 60 1.65 -9.74 8.43
C ALA A 60 2.52 -8.51 8.16
N TYR A 61 2.51 -7.51 9.05
CA TYR A 61 3.36 -6.33 8.92
C TYR A 61 4.85 -6.68 8.93
N ILE A 62 5.30 -7.56 9.83
CA ILE A 62 6.70 -8.00 9.83
C ILE A 62 7.04 -8.74 8.54
N ALA A 63 6.17 -9.64 8.06
CA ALA A 63 6.39 -10.32 6.79
C ALA A 63 6.50 -9.35 5.61
N PHE A 64 5.64 -8.32 5.58
CA PHE A 64 5.69 -7.27 4.58
C PHE A 64 7.04 -6.53 4.59
N GLU A 65 7.51 -6.10 5.75
CA GLU A 65 8.81 -5.41 5.85
C GLU A 65 9.99 -6.34 5.52
N LEU A 66 9.87 -7.63 5.84
CA LEU A 66 10.88 -8.63 5.45
C LEU A 66 10.95 -8.82 3.94
N TYR A 67 9.82 -8.87 3.24
CA TYR A 67 9.81 -8.88 1.78
C TYR A 67 10.40 -7.58 1.21
N ASN A 68 10.04 -6.42 1.76
CA ASN A 68 10.66 -5.13 1.39
C ASN A 68 12.18 -5.13 1.57
N LEU A 69 12.70 -5.76 2.64
CA LEU A 69 14.13 -5.91 2.87
C LEU A 69 14.83 -6.75 1.80
N THR A 70 14.17 -7.78 1.26
CA THR A 70 14.74 -8.56 0.14
C THR A 70 14.94 -7.72 -1.12
N LYS A 71 14.26 -6.57 -1.20
CA LYS A 71 14.31 -5.61 -2.31
C LYS A 71 15.26 -4.43 -2.07
N GLY A 72 16.06 -4.45 -1.00
CA GLY A 72 16.89 -3.31 -0.59
C GLY A 72 17.80 -2.76 -1.70
N GLU A 73 18.49 -3.63 -2.47
CA GLU A 73 19.33 -3.20 -3.59
C GLU A 73 18.50 -2.55 -4.71
N GLU A 74 17.34 -3.13 -5.06
CA GLU A 74 16.43 -2.57 -6.05
C GLU A 74 15.92 -1.19 -5.61
N PHE A 75 15.56 -1.03 -4.33
CA PHE A 75 15.16 0.26 -3.76
C PHE A 75 16.26 1.32 -3.86
N GLU A 76 17.50 0.96 -3.53
CA GLU A 76 18.64 1.90 -3.61
C GLU A 76 18.89 2.37 -5.04
N VAL A 77 18.82 1.45 -6.01
CA VAL A 77 18.96 1.78 -7.44
C VAL A 77 17.84 2.73 -7.89
N LEU A 78 16.59 2.49 -7.49
CA LEU A 78 15.47 3.38 -7.83
C LEU A 78 15.65 4.78 -7.23
N ILE A 79 15.99 4.86 -5.94
CA ILE A 79 16.19 6.14 -5.23
C ILE A 79 17.30 6.96 -5.90
N GLN A 80 18.33 6.33 -6.47
CA GLN A 80 19.43 7.04 -7.12
C GLN A 80 19.22 7.29 -8.62
N GLY A 81 18.51 6.40 -9.30
CA GLY A 81 18.44 6.35 -10.76
C GLY A 81 17.15 6.87 -11.39
N SER A 82 16.07 7.07 -10.61
CA SER A 82 14.81 7.59 -11.16
C SER A 82 14.95 9.03 -11.66
N ALA A 83 14.42 9.29 -12.86
CA ALA A 83 14.51 10.57 -13.55
C ALA A 83 13.61 11.66 -12.96
N SER A 84 12.51 11.28 -12.31
CA SER A 84 11.54 12.18 -11.68
C SER A 84 11.01 11.59 -10.37
N VAL A 85 10.49 12.45 -9.48
CA VAL A 85 9.78 12.01 -8.27
C VAL A 85 8.57 11.12 -8.57
N ASP A 86 7.83 11.39 -9.65
CA ASP A 86 6.67 10.58 -10.05
C ASP A 86 7.09 9.15 -10.46
N ASP A 87 8.17 9.00 -11.22
CA ASP A 87 8.72 7.70 -11.59
C ASP A 87 9.27 6.95 -10.36
N LEU A 88 9.96 7.65 -9.46
CA LEU A 88 10.46 7.09 -8.21
C LEU A 88 9.32 6.53 -7.37
N VAL A 89 8.30 7.35 -7.08
CA VAL A 89 7.17 6.96 -6.24
C VAL A 89 6.44 5.75 -6.84
N ARG A 90 6.13 5.80 -8.15
CA ARG A 90 5.46 4.69 -8.84
C ARG A 90 6.30 3.40 -8.79
N ALA A 91 7.62 3.49 -8.87
CA ALA A 91 8.51 2.32 -8.81
C ALA A 91 8.62 1.74 -7.39
N VAL A 92 8.75 2.59 -6.36
CA VAL A 92 8.75 2.18 -4.94
C VAL A 92 7.43 1.48 -4.60
N GLU A 93 6.29 2.09 -4.93
CA GLU A 93 4.96 1.52 -4.70
C GLU A 93 4.78 0.18 -5.43
N ARG A 94 5.45 -0.02 -6.58
CA ARG A 94 5.39 -1.29 -7.32
C ARG A 94 6.17 -2.41 -6.61
N LEU A 95 7.30 -2.08 -6.00
CA LEU A 95 8.03 -3.04 -5.16
C LEU A 95 7.19 -3.40 -3.93
N GLU A 96 6.63 -2.41 -3.25
CA GLU A 96 5.79 -2.63 -2.08
C GLU A 96 4.51 -3.39 -2.41
N HIS A 97 3.89 -3.14 -3.57
CA HIS A 97 2.77 -3.94 -4.06
C HIS A 97 3.13 -5.42 -4.19
N GLY A 98 4.30 -5.71 -4.75
CA GLY A 98 4.83 -7.08 -4.83
C GLY A 98 5.01 -7.71 -3.45
N SER A 99 5.62 -6.97 -2.50
CA SER A 99 5.80 -7.42 -1.11
C SER A 99 4.47 -7.67 -0.41
N ALA A 100 3.46 -6.83 -0.64
CA ALA A 100 2.12 -6.98 -0.07
C ALA A 100 1.41 -8.24 -0.61
N LEU A 101 1.50 -8.51 -1.91
CA LEU A 101 0.98 -9.74 -2.51
C LEU A 101 1.68 -10.99 -1.97
N GLN A 102 3.01 -10.96 -1.86
CA GLN A 102 3.78 -12.08 -1.29
C GLN A 102 3.43 -12.34 0.18
N THR A 103 3.25 -11.27 0.95
CA THR A 103 2.78 -11.34 2.34
C THR A 103 1.41 -11.99 2.44
N GLN A 104 0.47 -11.57 1.58
CA GLN A 104 -0.88 -12.11 1.55
C GLN A 104 -0.86 -13.62 1.28
N GLU A 105 -0.08 -14.08 0.31
CA GLU A 105 0.07 -15.49 -0.02
C GLU A 105 0.73 -16.29 1.12
N LEU A 106 1.76 -15.73 1.77
CA LEU A 106 2.41 -16.36 2.91
C LEU A 106 1.46 -16.55 4.10
N VAL A 107 0.68 -15.52 4.42
CA VAL A 107 -0.33 -15.55 5.49
C VAL A 107 -1.44 -16.55 5.16
N LYS A 108 -1.99 -16.51 3.95
CA LYS A 108 -3.00 -17.47 3.47
C LYS A 108 -2.52 -18.92 3.58
N LYS A 109 -1.26 -19.19 3.22
CA LYS A 109 -0.66 -20.53 3.27
C LYS A 109 -0.59 -21.10 4.69
N HIS A 110 -0.29 -20.27 5.70
CA HIS A 110 -0.08 -20.74 7.07
C HIS A 110 -1.31 -20.65 7.96
N PHE A 111 -2.16 -19.64 7.75
CA PHE A 111 -3.31 -19.36 8.62
C PHE A 111 -4.66 -19.60 7.92
N GLY A 112 -4.64 -19.89 6.62
CA GLY A 112 -5.83 -20.14 5.81
C GLY A 112 -6.36 -18.87 5.13
N ALA A 113 -7.14 -19.06 4.05
CA ALA A 113 -7.65 -17.98 3.21
C ALA A 113 -8.69 -17.07 3.88
N ASN A 114 -9.33 -17.54 4.96
CA ASN A 114 -10.42 -16.83 5.63
C ASN A 114 -9.97 -16.01 6.85
N VAL A 115 -8.65 -15.97 7.12
CA VAL A 115 -8.12 -15.20 8.25
C VAL A 115 -8.29 -13.69 8.00
N ASP A 116 -8.75 -12.97 9.01
CA ASP A 116 -8.92 -11.52 8.96
C ASP A 116 -7.67 -10.80 9.48
N TYR A 117 -7.16 -9.84 8.71
CA TYR A 117 -6.00 -9.00 9.01
C TYR A 117 -5.96 -7.79 8.04
N GLU A 118 -5.26 -6.72 8.41
CA GLU A 118 -5.28 -5.43 7.71
C GLU A 118 -4.73 -5.52 6.27
N LEU A 119 -3.65 -6.28 6.07
CA LEU A 119 -3.04 -6.50 4.74
C LEU A 119 -3.75 -7.57 3.90
N LYS A 120 -4.94 -8.05 4.29
CA LYS A 120 -5.65 -9.10 3.53
C LYS A 120 -6.27 -8.60 2.23
N HIS A 121 -6.48 -7.30 2.09
CA HIS A 121 -7.20 -6.67 0.98
C HIS A 121 -6.27 -5.86 0.09
N VAL A 122 -5.21 -6.50 -0.41
CA VAL A 122 -4.33 -5.90 -1.41
C VAL A 122 -5.03 -5.92 -2.77
N ALA A 123 -5.12 -4.76 -3.43
CA ALA A 123 -5.66 -4.71 -4.78
C ALA A 123 -4.82 -5.60 -5.72
N PRO A 124 -5.43 -6.45 -6.55
CA PRO A 124 -4.72 -7.43 -7.37
C PRO A 124 -3.94 -6.79 -8.52
N ASN A 125 -4.39 -5.65 -9.04
CA ASN A 125 -3.66 -4.89 -10.06
C ASN A 125 -2.96 -3.67 -9.45
N PHE A 126 -1.80 -3.35 -10.02
CA PHE A 126 -0.96 -2.28 -9.51
C PHE A 126 -1.62 -0.89 -9.60
N ASP A 127 -2.35 -0.58 -10.66
CA ASP A 127 -2.90 0.77 -10.83
C ASP A 127 -3.98 1.09 -9.77
N SER A 128 -4.79 0.11 -9.39
CA SER A 128 -5.75 0.23 -8.28
C SER A 128 -5.05 0.32 -6.93
N PHE A 129 -4.01 -0.48 -6.71
CA PHE A 129 -3.17 -0.39 -5.52
C PHE A 129 -2.56 1.01 -5.39
N TYR A 130 -1.93 1.50 -6.46
CA TYR A 130 -1.27 2.81 -6.49
C TYR A 130 -2.25 3.97 -6.30
N ALA A 131 -3.49 3.84 -6.79
CA ALA A 131 -4.55 4.80 -6.51
C ALA A 131 -4.95 4.81 -5.02
N LEU A 132 -5.07 3.63 -4.40
CA LEU A 132 -5.36 3.52 -2.96
C LEU A 132 -4.25 4.14 -2.11
N GLU A 133 -2.99 3.93 -2.46
CA GLU A 133 -1.85 4.50 -1.73
C GLU A 133 -1.73 6.03 -1.91
N GLN A 134 -2.10 6.57 -3.08
CA GLN A 134 -2.27 8.02 -3.26
C GLN A 134 -3.41 8.59 -2.40
N LEU A 135 -4.53 7.89 -2.26
CA LEU A 135 -5.65 8.32 -1.41
C LEU A 135 -5.27 8.36 0.08
N LYS A 136 -4.50 7.37 0.54
CA LYS A 136 -4.00 7.28 1.92
C LYS A 136 -2.86 8.28 2.20
N GLY A 137 -2.33 8.95 1.18
CA GLY A 137 -1.21 9.88 1.29
C GLY A 137 0.17 9.22 1.40
N HIS A 138 0.25 7.89 1.20
CA HIS A 138 1.51 7.16 1.25
C HIS A 138 2.46 7.59 0.12
N SER A 139 1.94 7.73 -1.10
CA SER A 139 2.71 8.19 -2.25
C SER A 139 3.32 9.59 -2.04
N GLN A 140 2.58 10.51 -1.39
CA GLN A 140 3.11 11.82 -0.98
C GLN A 140 4.21 11.71 0.07
N TRP A 141 4.11 10.76 0.99
CA TRP A 141 5.14 10.53 1.99
C TRP A 141 6.44 10.02 1.34
N ILE A 142 6.37 9.05 0.40
CA ILE A 142 7.53 8.58 -0.36
C ILE A 142 8.20 9.75 -1.09
N ALA A 143 7.40 10.57 -1.80
CA ALA A 143 7.90 11.74 -2.51
C ALA A 143 8.68 12.68 -1.59
N LYS A 144 8.09 13.07 -0.46
CA LYS A 144 8.72 13.95 0.53
C LYS A 144 9.97 13.34 1.16
N LYS A 145 9.96 12.02 1.41
CA LYS A 145 11.08 11.31 2.03
C LYS A 145 12.31 11.28 1.14
N TYR A 146 12.15 11.00 -0.15
CA TYR A 146 13.28 10.75 -1.05
C TYR A 146 13.60 11.89 -2.02
N ARG A 147 12.64 12.78 -2.29
CA ARG A 147 12.76 13.94 -3.18
C ARG A 147 11.99 15.16 -2.62
N PRO A 148 12.37 15.68 -1.42
CA PRO A 148 11.62 16.74 -0.73
C PRO A 148 11.49 18.06 -1.49
N HIS A 149 12.30 18.27 -2.53
CA HIS A 149 12.33 19.50 -3.33
C HIS A 149 11.58 19.39 -4.66
N GLU A 150 11.11 18.20 -5.03
CA GLU A 150 10.33 17.99 -6.25
C GLU A 150 8.83 17.98 -5.94
N THR A 151 8.02 18.41 -6.91
CA THR A 151 6.55 18.35 -6.80
C THR A 151 6.08 17.02 -7.36
N PHE A 152 5.41 16.22 -6.52
CA PHE A 152 4.78 14.97 -6.93
C PHE A 152 3.37 15.25 -7.46
N HIS A 153 3.08 14.78 -8.68
CA HIS A 153 1.80 15.01 -9.36
C HIS A 153 0.87 13.79 -9.27
N GLY A 154 1.45 12.59 -9.16
CA GLY A 154 0.72 11.33 -9.10
C GLY A 154 -0.12 11.07 -10.35
N THR A 155 -0.95 10.03 -10.28
CA THR A 155 -1.95 9.73 -11.32
C THR A 155 -3.29 10.39 -11.01
N ILE A 156 -3.62 10.53 -9.73
CA ILE A 156 -4.86 11.13 -9.25
C ILE A 156 -4.64 12.16 -8.14
N ALA A 157 -3.39 12.39 -7.70
CA ALA A 157 -3.11 13.15 -6.49
C ALA A 157 -3.67 14.58 -6.50
N GLU A 158 -3.64 15.30 -7.63
CA GLU A 158 -4.23 16.65 -7.72
C GLU A 158 -5.75 16.64 -7.56
N THR A 159 -6.44 15.65 -8.11
CA THR A 159 -7.89 15.51 -7.97
C THR A 159 -8.24 15.10 -6.54
N VAL A 160 -7.47 14.18 -5.97
CA VAL A 160 -7.58 13.72 -4.58
C VAL A 160 -7.41 14.87 -3.58
N ALA A 161 -6.50 15.81 -3.84
CA ALA A 161 -6.30 16.98 -3.00
C ALA A 161 -7.49 17.96 -2.99
N LYS A 162 -8.40 17.85 -3.96
CA LYS A 162 -9.61 18.68 -4.09
C LYS A 162 -10.86 17.96 -3.57
N MET A 163 -10.75 16.70 -3.18
CA MET A 163 -11.87 15.89 -2.72
C MET A 163 -12.19 16.13 -1.25
N MET A 164 -13.48 16.13 -0.93
CA MET A 164 -14.00 16.11 0.42
C MET A 164 -13.85 14.71 1.06
N PRO A 165 -13.94 14.58 2.40
CA PRO A 165 -13.77 13.28 3.07
C PRO A 165 -14.77 12.19 2.62
N ASP A 166 -16.02 12.54 2.37
CA ASP A 166 -17.07 11.63 1.88
C ASP A 166 -16.86 11.19 0.42
N GLU A 167 -16.29 12.07 -0.40
CA GLU A 167 -15.84 11.76 -1.76
C GLU A 167 -14.67 10.76 -1.73
N HIS A 168 -13.74 10.92 -0.79
CA HIS A 168 -12.65 9.97 -0.53
C HIS A 168 -13.20 8.59 -0.15
N ASP A 169 -14.11 8.53 0.83
CA ASP A 169 -14.72 7.28 1.28
C ASP A 169 -15.48 6.56 0.16
N SER A 170 -16.12 7.33 -0.71
CA SER A 170 -16.86 6.81 -1.87
C SER A 170 -15.92 6.20 -2.91
N LEU A 171 -14.82 6.88 -3.24
CA LEU A 171 -13.81 6.36 -4.16
C LEU A 171 -13.11 5.12 -3.58
N TYR A 172 -12.78 5.14 -2.29
CA TYR A 172 -12.22 3.99 -1.58
C TYR A 172 -13.15 2.78 -1.63
N SER A 173 -14.45 3.00 -1.35
CA SER A 173 -15.48 1.96 -1.41
C SER A 173 -15.63 1.36 -2.81
N LEU A 174 -15.50 2.19 -3.85
CA LEU A 174 -15.57 1.77 -5.25
C LEU A 174 -14.36 0.92 -5.65
N LEU A 175 -13.14 1.36 -5.31
CA LEU A 175 -11.89 0.62 -5.52
C LEU A 175 -11.91 -0.74 -4.81
N HIS A 176 -12.37 -0.77 -3.56
CA HIS A 176 -12.51 -2.01 -2.81
C HIS A 176 -13.57 -2.94 -3.45
N ALA A 177 -14.70 -2.40 -3.89
CA ALA A 177 -15.75 -3.21 -4.52
C ALA A 177 -15.32 -3.81 -5.86
N GLU A 178 -14.48 -3.13 -6.64
CA GLU A 178 -13.99 -3.63 -7.95
C GLU A 178 -13.41 -5.04 -7.85
N HIS A 179 -12.66 -5.32 -6.78
CA HIS A 179 -11.91 -6.57 -6.62
C HIS A 179 -12.65 -7.62 -5.79
N HIS A 180 -13.54 -7.19 -4.89
CA HIS A 180 -14.16 -8.08 -3.91
C HIS A 180 -15.65 -8.36 -4.17
N ASP A 181 -16.35 -7.46 -4.86
CA ASP A 181 -17.78 -7.62 -5.18
C ASP A 181 -18.11 -6.90 -6.50
N PRO A 182 -17.91 -7.57 -7.66
CA PRO A 182 -18.16 -6.96 -8.97
C PRO A 182 -19.62 -6.51 -9.17
N GLY A 183 -20.57 -7.14 -8.47
CA GLY A 183 -21.97 -6.75 -8.49
C GLY A 183 -22.19 -5.41 -7.78
N ARG A 184 -21.60 -5.24 -6.60
CA ARG A 184 -21.58 -3.97 -5.88
C ARG A 184 -20.80 -2.90 -6.63
N PHE A 185 -19.66 -3.23 -7.23
CA PHE A 185 -18.91 -2.29 -8.08
C PHE A 185 -19.79 -1.70 -9.19
N LYS A 186 -20.48 -2.55 -9.97
CA LYS A 186 -21.37 -2.10 -11.04
C LYS A 186 -22.45 -1.15 -10.53
N LYS A 187 -23.05 -1.46 -9.37
CA LYS A 187 -24.07 -0.61 -8.75
C LYS A 187 -23.50 0.74 -8.29
N LEU A 188 -22.36 0.74 -7.59
CA LEU A 188 -21.69 1.94 -7.11
C LEU A 188 -21.22 2.83 -8.27
N TYR A 189 -20.62 2.24 -9.31
CA TYR A 189 -20.15 2.97 -10.48
C TYR A 189 -21.29 3.62 -11.27
N ALA A 190 -22.41 2.91 -11.42
CA ALA A 190 -23.61 3.45 -12.05
C ALA A 190 -24.20 4.62 -11.24
N ALA A 191 -24.29 4.48 -9.91
CA ALA A 191 -24.76 5.54 -9.03
C ALA A 191 -23.86 6.79 -9.12
N LEU A 192 -22.54 6.61 -9.10
CA LEU A 192 -21.57 7.69 -9.27
C LEU A 192 -21.72 8.40 -10.62
N THR A 193 -21.95 7.63 -11.69
CA THR A 193 -22.13 8.18 -13.05
C THR A 193 -23.41 9.01 -13.18
N SER A 194 -24.47 8.64 -12.46
CA SER A 194 -25.69 9.45 -12.38
C SER A 194 -25.47 10.70 -11.53
N ALA A 195 -24.90 10.55 -10.34
CA ALA A 195 -24.65 11.64 -9.40
C ALA A 195 -23.75 12.74 -10.01
N SER A 196 -22.69 12.37 -10.74
CA SER A 196 -21.77 13.34 -11.36
C SER A 196 -22.39 14.18 -12.49
N LYS A 197 -23.56 13.78 -13.01
CA LYS A 197 -24.34 14.57 -13.98
C LYS A 197 -25.29 15.55 -13.32
N GLU A 198 -25.69 15.27 -12.08
CA GLU A 198 -26.71 16.02 -11.34
C GLU A 198 -26.07 17.00 -10.35
N ASP A 199 -24.89 16.66 -9.82
CA ASP A 199 -24.17 17.45 -8.83
C ASP A 199 -22.67 17.48 -9.16
N SER A 200 -22.14 18.70 -9.34
CA SER A 200 -20.74 18.95 -9.67
C SER A 200 -19.75 18.57 -8.58
N SER A 201 -20.20 18.36 -7.33
CA SER A 201 -19.32 17.87 -6.25
C SER A 201 -18.74 16.49 -6.61
N TRP A 202 -19.58 15.56 -7.09
CA TRP A 202 -19.19 14.22 -7.50
C TRP A 202 -18.32 14.13 -8.77
N ALA A 203 -18.06 15.25 -9.44
CA ALA A 203 -17.23 15.29 -10.65
C ALA A 203 -15.79 14.83 -10.37
N ASN A 204 -15.22 15.18 -9.22
CA ASN A 204 -13.85 14.79 -8.84
C ASN A 204 -13.74 13.27 -8.65
N VAL A 205 -14.67 12.67 -7.90
CA VAL A 205 -14.74 11.22 -7.67
C VAL A 205 -14.88 10.48 -9.00
N TYR A 206 -15.77 10.97 -9.88
CA TYR A 206 -15.98 10.37 -11.19
C TYR A 206 -14.75 10.47 -12.08
N GLN A 207 -14.06 11.63 -12.11
CA GLN A 207 -12.84 11.81 -12.88
C GLN A 207 -11.72 10.87 -12.40
N CYS A 208 -11.51 10.76 -11.07
CA CYS A 208 -10.57 9.78 -10.51
C CYS A 208 -10.93 8.35 -10.94
N ALA A 209 -12.18 7.95 -10.76
CA ALA A 209 -12.65 6.63 -11.14
C ALA A 209 -12.44 6.35 -12.63
N GLN A 210 -12.72 7.32 -13.51
CA GLN A 210 -12.45 7.20 -14.94
C GLN A 210 -10.96 7.00 -15.21
N THR A 211 -10.08 7.80 -14.63
CA THR A 211 -8.62 7.64 -14.82
C THR A 211 -8.13 6.25 -14.40
N ILE A 212 -8.62 5.76 -13.26
CA ILE A 212 -8.23 4.44 -12.72
C ILE A 212 -8.76 3.31 -13.60
N PHE A 213 -10.07 3.30 -13.91
CA PHE A 213 -10.74 2.16 -14.55
C PHE A 213 -10.73 2.19 -16.09
N SER A 214 -10.41 3.31 -16.72
CA SER A 214 -10.16 3.36 -18.18
C SER A 214 -8.82 2.73 -18.54
N SER A 215 -7.83 2.86 -17.66
CA SER A 215 -6.50 2.25 -17.79
C SER A 215 -6.53 0.73 -17.64
N SER A 216 -7.44 0.19 -16.82
CA SER A 216 -7.56 -1.25 -16.55
C SER A 216 -8.32 -2.04 -17.63
N ARG A 217 -9.18 -1.38 -18.43
CA ARG A 217 -10.00 -2.03 -19.48
C ARG A 217 -9.39 -2.06 -20.87
N ALA A 218 -8.28 -1.37 -21.10
CA ALA A 218 -7.57 -1.42 -22.39
C ALA A 218 -6.82 -2.75 -22.61
N LEU A 219 -6.88 -3.70 -21.66
CA LEU A 219 -6.22 -5.00 -21.71
C LEU A 219 -7.17 -6.19 -21.53
N SER A 220 -8.49 -6.00 -21.62
CA SER A 220 -9.48 -7.09 -21.66
C SER A 220 -9.99 -7.36 -23.07
#